data_AF-A0A7J0HD16-F1
#
_entry.id   AF-A0A7J0HD16-F1
#
_cell.length_a   1.000
_cell.length_b   1.000
_cell.length_c   1.000
_cell.angle_alpha   90.00
_cell.angle_beta   90.00
_cell.angle_gamma   90.00
#
_symmetry.space_group_name_H-M   'P 1'
#
loop_
_entity.id
_entity.type
_entity.pdbx_description
1 polymer ?
#
loop_
_entity_poly.entity_id
_entity_poly.type
_entity_poly.pdbx_seq_one_letter_code
_entity_poly.pdbx_strand_id
1 'polypeptide(L)'
;MASNIVFSIKEDNPIGAVLIGRAFMPVRDLLNGEEIDKWLEIVDKDHKPIHGHSKLHVKLQYFDVTQERNWSRGIRSGKFPGVPYTFFAQRNGCKVTLYQDAHIPDNFLPKIPLSGGKFYEPHRCWEDMFDAITNAKHLIYITGWSVYTEITLVRDSRRPKPGGDMTLGVLLKKKANEGVRVLMLVWDDRTSVNLLKKDGLMATHDEETGNYFRNTEVHCVLCPRNPDDGRSIVQDLEISTMFTHHQKIVVVDSEMPNGRSQKRRIVRRIPNFTGASIKKGGPREPWHDIHSRLEGPIAWDVLFNFEQRWRKQGGKDVLVRIRELDSIITPPSPVMFPEDREIWNVQLFRSIDGGAAFGFPETPEDAARAGLVSGKDNVIRPEHPRHIHQRHPTGKKFYLHRESVLPGELFRVEFERCQGRRHWRFAPNSKGTITQNWRKKKSGEYVPPERPEQETDYSRAQQARRFMIYVHAKMMIANINQRSMDGARDSEIAMGGYQPYHLATKQPARGQIHGFRMALWYEHLGMLNDSFRHPDSLDCIRKVNQVAEKYWDLYSRETLDRDLPGHLLSYPIGVTADGEVTDLPGTKHFPDTKAQVLGTKAEFLPPILTT
;
A
#
# COMPACT_ATOMS: atom_id res chain seq x y z
N MET A 1 -14.50 21.43 18.37
CA MET A 1 -15.06 21.49 17.01
C MET A 1 -14.40 22.65 16.27
N ALA A 2 -14.34 22.59 14.94
CA ALA A 2 -13.95 23.75 14.14
C ALA A 2 -15.06 24.81 14.20
N SER A 3 -14.70 26.10 14.34
CA SER A 3 -15.69 27.17 14.49
C SER A 3 -16.14 27.76 13.15
N ASN A 4 -15.24 27.78 12.16
CA ASN A 4 -15.49 28.36 10.84
C ASN A 4 -14.87 27.50 9.73
N ILE A 5 -15.51 27.50 8.56
CA ILE A 5 -14.85 27.24 7.28
C ILE A 5 -14.23 28.55 6.82
N VAL A 6 -12.96 28.50 6.43
CA VAL A 6 -12.17 29.68 6.05
C VAL A 6 -11.73 29.55 4.61
N PHE A 7 -12.14 30.48 3.77
CA PHE A 7 -11.69 30.61 2.40
C PHE A 7 -10.54 31.63 2.40
N SER A 8 -9.36 31.23 1.93
CA SER A 8 -8.22 32.15 1.79
C SER A 8 -7.97 32.41 0.31
N ILE A 9 -8.05 33.68 -0.08
CA ILE A 9 -7.76 34.10 -1.45
C ILE A 9 -6.30 34.50 -1.50
N LYS A 10 -5.55 33.87 -2.40
CA LYS A 10 -4.11 34.10 -2.56
C LYS A 10 -3.80 34.33 -4.03
N GLU A 11 -2.80 35.16 -4.26
CA GLU A 11 -2.15 35.30 -5.56
C GLU A 11 -0.84 34.53 -5.49
N ASP A 12 -0.65 33.55 -6.37
CA ASP A 12 0.58 32.77 -6.43
C ASP A 12 1.54 33.42 -7.43
N ASN A 13 2.61 34.03 -6.91
CA ASN A 13 3.65 34.68 -7.70
C ASN A 13 4.96 33.88 -7.61
N PRO A 14 5.86 33.93 -8.61
CA PRO A 14 7.11 33.14 -8.63
C PRO A 14 8.04 33.34 -7.42
N ILE A 15 7.89 34.48 -6.71
CA ILE A 15 8.70 34.84 -5.53
C ILE A 15 8.03 34.36 -4.22
N GLY A 16 6.73 34.02 -4.26
CA GLY A 16 5.96 33.51 -3.15
C GLY A 16 4.49 33.94 -3.20
N ALA A 17 3.61 33.08 -2.68
CA ALA A 17 2.18 33.36 -2.63
C ALA A 17 1.85 34.51 -1.65
N VAL A 18 1.11 35.50 -2.12
CA VAL A 18 0.64 36.65 -1.34
C VAL A 18 -0.81 36.42 -0.91
N LEU A 19 -1.11 36.57 0.37
CA LEU A 19 -2.49 36.51 0.88
C LEU A 19 -3.22 37.81 0.55
N ILE A 20 -4.29 37.71 -0.24
CA ILE A 20 -5.17 38.86 -0.56
C ILE A 20 -6.13 39.10 0.61
N GLY A 21 -6.76 38.05 1.13
CA GLY A 21 -7.73 38.16 2.22
C GLY A 21 -8.40 36.82 2.56
N ARG A 22 -9.29 36.84 3.55
CA ARG A 22 -10.03 35.65 3.99
C ARG A 22 -11.53 35.93 4.09
N ALA A 23 -12.33 34.93 3.79
CA ALA A 23 -13.77 34.92 4.02
C ALA A 23 -14.13 33.80 5.01
N PHE A 24 -15.09 34.06 5.89
CA PHE A 24 -15.42 33.18 7.01
C PHE A 24 -16.88 32.74 6.95
N MET A 25 -17.09 31.43 7.10
CA MET A 25 -18.40 30.80 7.17
C MET A 25 -18.53 30.08 8.52
N PRO A 26 -19.42 30.52 9.42
CA PRO A 26 -19.66 29.81 10.68
C PRO A 26 -20.11 28.38 10.41
N VAL A 27 -19.45 27.40 11.05
CA VAL A 27 -19.78 25.98 10.86
C VAL A 27 -21.21 25.68 11.34
N ARG A 28 -21.68 26.37 12.38
CA ARG A 28 -23.04 26.23 12.92
C ARG A 28 -24.13 26.42 11.86
N ASP A 29 -23.87 27.26 10.86
CA ASP A 29 -24.83 27.56 9.79
C ASP A 29 -25.01 26.33 8.88
N LEU A 30 -24.01 25.45 8.79
CA LEU A 30 -24.01 24.26 7.93
C LEU A 30 -24.51 23.00 8.65
N LEU A 31 -24.58 23.00 9.99
CA LEU A 31 -24.82 21.78 10.77
C LEU A 31 -26.25 21.22 10.59
N ASN A 32 -27.21 22.04 10.14
CA ASN A 32 -28.56 21.58 9.83
C ASN A 32 -28.65 20.79 8.51
N GLY A 33 -27.58 20.79 7.71
CA GLY A 33 -27.50 20.08 6.42
C GLY A 33 -28.18 20.79 5.26
N GLU A 34 -28.68 22.02 5.45
CA GLU A 34 -29.25 22.82 4.38
C GLU A 34 -28.16 23.33 3.43
N GLU A 35 -28.55 23.52 2.18
CA GLU A 35 -27.68 24.14 1.20
C GLU A 35 -27.61 25.65 1.45
N ILE A 36 -26.39 26.17 1.55
CA ILE A 36 -26.12 27.59 1.70
C ILE A 36 -25.53 28.10 0.39
N ASP A 37 -26.11 29.17 -0.13
CA ASP A 37 -25.65 29.89 -1.31
C ASP A 37 -25.57 31.38 -0.95
N LYS A 38 -24.35 31.89 -0.71
CA LYS A 38 -24.17 33.28 -0.22
C LYS A 38 -22.88 33.96 -0.64
N TRP A 39 -22.94 35.28 -0.62
CA TRP A 39 -21.78 36.16 -0.75
C TRP A 39 -21.17 36.43 0.62
N LEU A 40 -19.89 36.10 0.78
CA LEU A 40 -19.11 36.38 1.99
C LEU A 40 -18.19 37.58 1.74
N GLU A 41 -18.11 38.50 2.69
CA GLU A 41 -17.15 39.60 2.62
C GLU A 41 -15.73 39.09 2.85
N ILE A 42 -14.78 39.62 2.06
CA ILE A 42 -13.36 39.31 2.20
C ILE A 42 -12.73 40.32 3.15
N VAL A 43 -12.07 39.82 4.18
CA VAL A 43 -11.43 40.64 5.22
C VAL A 43 -9.91 40.42 5.27
N ASP A 44 -9.22 41.41 5.80
CA ASP A 44 -7.78 41.38 6.08
C ASP A 44 -7.46 40.59 7.37
N LYS A 45 -6.20 40.67 7.81
CA LYS A 45 -5.70 40.02 9.03
C LYS A 45 -6.33 40.56 10.33
N ASP A 46 -6.84 41.78 10.29
CA ASP A 46 -7.47 42.48 11.42
C ASP A 46 -9.01 42.36 11.38
N HIS A 47 -9.53 41.47 10.53
CA HIS A 47 -10.95 41.24 10.29
C HIS A 47 -11.70 42.47 9.76
N LYS A 48 -11.00 43.39 9.09
CA LYS A 48 -11.62 44.54 8.41
C LYS A 48 -11.84 44.23 6.93
N PRO A 49 -12.94 44.69 6.32
CA PRO A 49 -13.16 44.53 4.89
C PRO A 49 -11.97 45.05 4.07
N ILE A 50 -11.55 44.27 3.08
CA ILE A 50 -10.47 44.72 2.19
C ILE A 50 -10.95 45.88 1.31
N HIS A 51 -9.99 46.64 0.77
CA HIS A 51 -10.27 47.76 -0.13
C HIS A 51 -11.23 47.34 -1.27
N GLY A 52 -12.29 48.13 -1.48
CA GLY A 52 -13.33 47.85 -2.48
C GLY A 52 -14.46 46.92 -2.03
N HIS A 53 -14.50 46.49 -0.76
CA HIS A 53 -15.56 45.61 -0.21
C HIS A 53 -15.79 44.34 -1.03
N SER A 54 -14.70 43.74 -1.49
CA SER A 54 -14.74 42.54 -2.32
C SER A 54 -15.47 41.40 -1.60
N LYS A 55 -16.25 40.62 -2.36
CA LYS A 55 -17.03 39.49 -1.84
C LYS A 55 -16.70 38.21 -2.62
N LEU A 56 -16.77 37.08 -1.92
CA LEU A 56 -16.64 35.74 -2.47
C LEU A 56 -18.02 35.06 -2.48
N HIS A 57 -18.47 34.60 -3.65
CA HIS A 57 -19.67 33.77 -3.75
C HIS A 57 -19.32 32.31 -3.48
N VAL A 58 -20.01 31.69 -2.53
CA VAL A 58 -19.81 30.28 -2.19
C VAL A 58 -21.13 29.54 -2.08
N LYS A 59 -21.09 28.28 -2.48
CA LYS A 59 -22.19 27.32 -2.34
C LYS A 59 -21.70 26.09 -1.58
N LEU A 60 -22.35 25.75 -0.48
CA LEU A 60 -21.92 24.70 0.44
C LEU A 60 -23.11 23.90 0.96
N GLN A 61 -22.93 22.60 1.12
CA GLN A 61 -23.86 21.75 1.85
C GLN A 61 -23.07 20.71 2.65
N TYR A 62 -23.42 20.53 3.91
CA TYR A 62 -22.82 19.51 4.77
C TYR A 62 -23.73 18.27 4.80
N PHE A 63 -23.14 17.12 4.54
CA PHE A 63 -23.82 15.84 4.68
C PHE A 63 -23.22 15.11 5.86
N ASP A 64 -24.03 14.91 6.91
CA ASP A 64 -23.65 14.04 8.00
C ASP A 64 -23.53 12.60 7.48
N VAL A 65 -22.53 11.88 7.97
CA VAL A 65 -22.27 10.52 7.48
C VAL A 65 -23.39 9.54 7.74
N THR A 66 -24.25 9.79 8.72
CA THR A 66 -25.43 8.96 8.95
C THR A 66 -26.43 8.98 7.78
N GLN A 67 -26.32 9.98 6.89
CA GLN A 67 -27.10 10.07 5.66
C GLN A 67 -26.58 9.12 4.56
N GLU A 68 -25.33 8.65 4.66
CA GLU A 68 -24.75 7.70 3.72
C GLU A 68 -25.39 6.31 3.92
N ARG A 69 -25.84 5.68 2.83
CA ARG A 69 -26.69 4.47 2.87
C ARG A 69 -25.99 3.25 3.47
N ASN A 70 -24.68 3.19 3.33
CA ASN A 70 -23.78 2.15 3.81
C ASN A 70 -23.15 2.51 5.17
N TRP A 71 -23.46 3.67 5.77
CA TRP A 71 -22.88 4.05 7.05
C TRP A 71 -23.17 3.01 8.15
N SER A 72 -22.10 2.52 8.79
CA SER A 72 -22.13 1.48 9.85
C SER A 72 -22.77 0.15 9.42
N ARG A 73 -22.91 -0.09 8.12
CA ARG A 73 -23.63 -1.25 7.55
C ARG A 73 -22.79 -2.09 6.59
N GLY A 74 -21.57 -1.66 6.28
CA GLY A 74 -20.69 -2.34 5.34
C GLY A 74 -21.28 -2.45 3.92
N ILE A 75 -20.80 -3.42 3.14
CA ILE A 75 -21.35 -3.70 1.80
C ILE A 75 -22.63 -4.51 1.96
N ARG A 76 -23.79 -3.85 1.75
CA ARG A 76 -25.12 -4.41 2.02
C ARG A 76 -25.64 -5.38 0.96
N SER A 77 -25.13 -5.28 -0.27
CA SER A 77 -25.64 -6.01 -1.42
C SER A 77 -24.55 -6.16 -2.47
N GLY A 78 -24.62 -7.24 -3.26
CA GLY A 78 -23.79 -7.40 -4.47
C GLY A 78 -24.05 -6.32 -5.53
N LYS A 79 -25.11 -5.51 -5.37
CA LYS A 79 -25.42 -4.32 -6.18
C LYS A 79 -24.72 -3.04 -5.70
N PHE A 80 -23.77 -3.12 -4.78
CA PHE A 80 -23.01 -1.94 -4.36
C PHE A 80 -22.28 -1.33 -5.57
N PRO A 81 -22.47 -0.02 -5.85
CA PRO A 81 -22.01 0.59 -7.10
C PRO A 81 -20.51 0.85 -7.16
N GLY A 82 -19.79 0.64 -6.05
CA GLY A 82 -18.41 1.05 -5.88
C GLY A 82 -18.29 2.35 -5.12
N VAL A 83 -17.06 2.75 -4.85
CA VAL A 83 -16.72 4.02 -4.23
C VAL A 83 -16.97 5.15 -5.25
N PRO A 84 -17.73 6.20 -4.92
CA PRO A 84 -18.01 7.30 -5.83
C PRO A 84 -16.82 8.26 -5.95
N TYR A 85 -16.86 9.14 -6.95
CA TYR A 85 -15.83 10.18 -7.17
C TYR A 85 -14.42 9.61 -7.30
N THR A 86 -14.28 8.64 -8.20
CA THR A 86 -13.02 7.97 -8.52
C THR A 86 -12.83 7.93 -10.03
N PHE A 87 -11.57 7.99 -10.48
CA PHE A 87 -11.24 7.90 -11.90
C PHE A 87 -11.63 6.56 -12.52
N PHE A 88 -11.42 5.45 -11.81
CA PHE A 88 -11.86 4.12 -12.23
C PHE A 88 -13.15 3.72 -11.50
N ALA A 89 -14.15 3.28 -12.26
CA ALA A 89 -15.36 2.70 -11.71
C ALA A 89 -15.13 1.26 -11.23
N GLN A 90 -16.03 0.73 -10.42
CA GLN A 90 -16.03 -0.69 -10.05
C GLN A 90 -16.24 -1.58 -11.28
N ARG A 91 -15.48 -2.67 -11.34
CA ARG A 91 -15.57 -3.73 -12.34
C ARG A 91 -16.17 -4.99 -11.71
N ASN A 92 -17.13 -5.60 -12.40
CA ASN A 92 -17.74 -6.86 -12.00
C ASN A 92 -17.16 -8.01 -12.84
N GLY A 93 -17.37 -9.27 -12.43
CA GLY A 93 -16.88 -10.41 -13.20
C GLY A 93 -15.38 -10.66 -13.07
N CYS A 94 -14.76 -10.13 -12.03
CA CYS A 94 -13.33 -10.23 -11.78
C CYS A 94 -13.00 -11.49 -10.98
N LYS A 95 -11.73 -11.88 -11.00
CA LYS A 95 -11.13 -12.84 -10.04
C LYS A 95 -9.98 -12.15 -9.31
N VAL A 96 -9.89 -12.40 -8.01
CA VAL A 96 -8.76 -11.95 -7.21
C VAL A 96 -8.11 -13.17 -6.57
N THR A 97 -6.81 -13.29 -6.78
CA THR A 97 -5.96 -14.20 -5.98
C THR A 97 -5.22 -13.37 -4.94
N LEU A 98 -5.39 -13.72 -3.68
CA LEU A 98 -4.69 -13.08 -2.56
C LEU A 98 -3.42 -13.87 -2.25
N TYR A 99 -2.31 -13.17 -2.08
CA TYR A 99 -1.03 -13.78 -1.77
C TYR A 99 -0.52 -13.32 -0.41
N GLN A 100 -0.17 -14.29 0.41
CA GLN A 100 0.55 -14.11 1.67
C GLN A 100 2.01 -14.43 1.37
N ASP A 101 2.86 -13.41 1.53
CA ASP A 101 4.27 -13.41 1.18
C ASP A 101 4.57 -13.71 -0.30
N ALA A 102 5.86 -13.82 -0.62
CA ALA A 102 6.33 -14.18 -1.96
C ALA A 102 6.14 -15.67 -2.28
N HIS A 103 6.08 -16.54 -1.26
CA HIS A 103 5.95 -17.98 -1.42
C HIS A 103 5.35 -18.61 -0.16
N ILE A 104 4.56 -19.67 -0.34
CA ILE A 104 4.01 -20.49 0.75
C ILE A 104 4.41 -21.94 0.50
N PRO A 105 5.14 -22.60 1.42
CA PRO A 105 5.50 -24.00 1.25
C PRO A 105 4.28 -24.91 1.37
N ASP A 106 4.38 -26.12 0.82
CA ASP A 106 3.32 -27.14 0.99
C ASP A 106 3.12 -27.49 2.47
N ASN A 107 1.88 -27.81 2.82
CA ASN A 107 1.45 -28.19 4.18
C ASN A 107 1.70 -27.13 5.26
N PHE A 108 1.85 -25.85 4.87
CA PHE A 108 1.99 -24.76 5.84
C PHE A 108 0.69 -24.46 6.59
N LEU A 109 -0.42 -24.31 5.85
CA LEU A 109 -1.70 -23.90 6.42
C LEU A 109 -2.53 -25.09 6.92
N PRO A 110 -3.25 -24.93 8.04
CA PRO A 110 -4.26 -25.88 8.46
C PRO A 110 -5.49 -25.80 7.54
N LYS A 111 -6.41 -26.76 7.69
CA LYS A 111 -7.71 -26.73 7.00
C LYS A 111 -8.58 -25.58 7.53
N ILE A 112 -8.79 -24.55 6.71
CA ILE A 112 -9.66 -23.41 7.03
C ILE A 112 -10.95 -23.54 6.19
N PRO A 113 -12.10 -23.82 6.81
CA PRO A 113 -13.36 -24.03 6.07
C PRO A 113 -13.92 -22.72 5.52
N LEU A 114 -14.36 -22.75 4.26
CA LEU A 114 -15.07 -21.69 3.56
C LEU A 114 -16.55 -22.07 3.39
N SER A 115 -17.38 -21.07 3.08
CA SER A 115 -18.74 -21.34 2.62
C SER A 115 -18.74 -22.13 1.31
N GLY A 116 -19.71 -23.03 1.13
CA GLY A 116 -19.76 -23.93 -0.04
C GLY A 116 -18.98 -25.24 0.15
N GLY A 117 -18.56 -25.57 1.38
CA GLY A 117 -17.94 -26.86 1.72
C GLY A 117 -16.48 -27.01 1.30
N LYS A 118 -15.87 -25.94 0.77
CA LYS A 118 -14.47 -25.90 0.36
C LYS A 118 -13.56 -25.51 1.52
N PHE A 119 -12.27 -25.78 1.39
CA PHE A 119 -11.24 -25.25 2.26
C PHE A 119 -10.48 -24.13 1.55
N TYR A 120 -9.93 -23.19 2.32
CA TYR A 120 -9.04 -22.16 1.78
C TYR A 120 -7.75 -22.81 1.29
N GLU A 121 -7.33 -22.46 0.08
CA GLU A 121 -6.10 -22.93 -0.53
C GLU A 121 -5.14 -21.75 -0.73
N PRO A 122 -3.91 -21.81 -0.21
CA PRO A 122 -2.93 -20.76 -0.42
C PRO A 122 -2.43 -20.73 -1.86
N HIS A 123 -2.30 -19.53 -2.41
CA HIS A 123 -1.66 -19.29 -3.69
C HIS A 123 -0.22 -18.81 -3.51
N ARG A 124 0.63 -19.04 -4.52
CA ARG A 124 2.06 -18.75 -4.47
C ARG A 124 2.40 -17.64 -5.41
N CYS A 125 2.66 -16.50 -4.78
CA CYS A 125 3.07 -15.27 -5.38
C CYS A 125 4.07 -15.52 -6.53
N TRP A 126 5.36 -15.80 -6.24
CA TRP A 126 6.45 -15.84 -7.25
C TRP A 126 6.37 -17.00 -8.22
N GLU A 127 5.77 -18.11 -7.84
CA GLU A 127 5.43 -19.16 -8.80
C GLU A 127 4.46 -18.63 -9.88
N ASP A 128 3.37 -17.97 -9.47
CA ASP A 128 2.38 -17.43 -10.41
C ASP A 128 2.94 -16.29 -11.28
N MET A 129 3.85 -15.46 -10.75
CA MET A 129 4.50 -14.41 -11.56
C MET A 129 5.48 -15.01 -12.57
N PHE A 130 6.25 -16.02 -12.17
CA PHE A 130 7.13 -16.74 -13.07
C PHE A 130 6.34 -17.35 -14.23
N ASP A 131 5.22 -18.03 -13.94
CA ASP A 131 4.34 -18.59 -14.96
C ASP A 131 3.76 -17.51 -15.87
N ALA A 132 3.31 -16.40 -15.30
CA ALA A 132 2.72 -15.29 -16.05
C ALA A 132 3.71 -14.69 -17.05
N ILE A 133 4.94 -14.40 -16.62
CA ILE A 133 6.01 -13.86 -17.49
C ILE A 133 6.42 -14.89 -18.56
N THR A 134 6.63 -16.14 -18.15
CA THR A 134 7.05 -17.22 -19.05
C THR A 134 6.04 -17.45 -20.18
N ASN A 135 4.75 -17.43 -19.83
CA ASN A 135 3.67 -17.72 -20.75
C ASN A 135 3.24 -16.54 -21.62
N ALA A 136 3.70 -15.31 -21.35
CA ALA A 136 3.35 -14.12 -22.12
C ALA A 136 3.74 -14.24 -23.60
N LYS A 137 2.92 -13.67 -24.50
CA LYS A 137 3.08 -13.75 -25.96
C LYS A 137 3.11 -12.38 -26.65
N HIS A 138 2.61 -11.32 -26.03
CA HIS A 138 2.49 -10.01 -26.65
C HIS A 138 3.09 -8.87 -25.82
N LEU A 139 2.84 -8.84 -24.51
CA LEU A 139 3.29 -7.77 -23.64
C LEU A 139 3.69 -8.25 -22.24
N ILE A 140 4.73 -7.63 -21.70
CA ILE A 140 5.13 -7.69 -20.29
C ILE A 140 5.49 -6.27 -19.86
N TYR A 141 4.62 -5.59 -19.11
CA TYR A 141 4.85 -4.24 -18.61
C TYR A 141 5.11 -4.24 -17.11
N ILE A 142 6.18 -3.61 -16.66
CA ILE A 142 6.63 -3.65 -15.27
C ILE A 142 6.81 -2.23 -14.73
N THR A 143 6.27 -1.93 -13.56
CA THR A 143 6.71 -0.78 -12.76
C THR A 143 7.30 -1.27 -11.46
N GLY A 144 8.33 -0.61 -10.97
CA GLY A 144 8.92 -0.95 -9.68
C GLY A 144 9.59 0.25 -9.05
N TRP A 145 9.45 0.35 -7.73
CA TRP A 145 10.26 1.26 -6.93
C TRP A 145 11.75 0.91 -7.08
N SER A 146 12.09 -0.38 -7.09
CA SER A 146 13.05 -0.87 -8.07
C SER A 146 12.91 -2.35 -8.38
N VAL A 147 13.71 -2.79 -9.34
CA VAL A 147 13.82 -4.14 -9.86
C VAL A 147 15.28 -4.56 -9.73
N TYR A 148 15.52 -5.84 -9.46
CA TYR A 148 16.86 -6.40 -9.34
C TYR A 148 16.91 -7.61 -10.27
N THR A 149 17.77 -7.54 -11.28
CA THR A 149 17.76 -8.48 -12.41
C THR A 149 18.24 -9.88 -12.03
N GLU A 150 19.03 -10.01 -10.97
CA GLU A 150 19.67 -11.27 -10.57
C GLU A 150 18.81 -12.14 -9.64
N ILE A 151 17.60 -11.70 -9.26
CA ILE A 151 16.71 -12.53 -8.46
C ILE A 151 16.18 -13.71 -9.28
N THR A 152 16.11 -14.89 -8.68
CA THR A 152 15.28 -15.99 -9.17
C THR A 152 13.91 -15.95 -8.50
N LEU A 153 12.85 -16.26 -9.24
CA LEU A 153 11.48 -16.24 -8.73
C LEU A 153 11.10 -17.55 -8.02
N VAL A 154 11.60 -18.70 -8.50
CA VAL A 154 11.31 -20.01 -7.93
C VAL A 154 12.53 -20.52 -7.17
N ARG A 155 12.38 -20.79 -5.88
CA ARG A 155 13.51 -21.15 -4.99
C ARG A 155 13.27 -22.36 -4.10
N ASP A 156 12.03 -22.83 -3.97
CA ASP A 156 11.72 -23.99 -3.14
C ASP A 156 12.08 -25.28 -3.88
N SER A 157 13.13 -25.96 -3.42
CA SER A 157 13.62 -27.20 -4.04
C SER A 157 12.60 -28.34 -4.00
N ARG A 158 11.58 -28.27 -3.14
CA ARG A 158 10.48 -29.25 -3.09
C ARG A 158 9.38 -28.96 -4.12
N ARG A 159 9.42 -27.77 -4.75
CA ARG A 159 8.47 -27.32 -5.76
C ARG A 159 9.21 -26.75 -6.98
N PRO A 160 10.08 -27.54 -7.64
CA PRO A 160 10.82 -27.07 -8.79
C PRO A 160 9.87 -26.76 -9.95
N LYS A 161 10.19 -25.72 -10.73
CA LYS A 161 9.52 -25.40 -11.99
C LYS A 161 10.55 -25.39 -13.11
N PRO A 162 10.25 -25.94 -14.30
CA PRO A 162 11.18 -25.88 -15.44
C PRO A 162 11.60 -24.44 -15.74
N GLY A 163 12.91 -24.17 -15.76
CA GLY A 163 13.48 -22.83 -15.95
C GLY A 163 13.33 -21.87 -14.76
N GLY A 164 12.87 -22.35 -13.61
CA GLY A 164 12.64 -21.54 -12.40
C GLY A 164 13.92 -21.00 -11.75
N ASP A 165 15.07 -21.55 -12.13
CA ASP A 165 16.43 -21.12 -11.76
C ASP A 165 16.94 -19.93 -12.59
N MET A 166 16.26 -19.56 -13.67
CA MET A 166 16.59 -18.36 -14.44
C MET A 166 16.39 -17.10 -13.59
N THR A 167 17.35 -16.17 -13.69
CA THR A 167 17.18 -14.85 -13.11
C THR A 167 16.11 -14.06 -13.86
N LEU A 168 15.45 -13.12 -13.18
CA LEU A 168 14.41 -12.28 -13.75
C LEU A 168 14.92 -11.53 -15.00
N GLY A 169 16.14 -11.00 -14.94
CA GLY A 169 16.78 -10.30 -16.05
C GLY A 169 16.93 -11.17 -17.30
N VAL A 170 17.42 -12.40 -17.15
CA VAL A 170 17.59 -13.34 -18.26
C VAL A 170 16.22 -13.77 -18.81
N LEU A 171 15.24 -14.03 -17.94
CA LEU A 171 13.88 -14.37 -18.36
C LEU A 171 13.26 -13.25 -19.21
N LEU A 172 13.38 -11.98 -18.78
CA LEU A 172 12.83 -10.85 -19.51
C LEU A 172 13.51 -10.63 -20.88
N LYS A 173 14.84 -10.75 -20.96
CA LYS A 173 15.57 -10.69 -22.24
C LYS A 173 15.14 -11.81 -23.18
N LYS A 174 14.99 -13.03 -22.67
CA LYS A 174 14.49 -14.17 -23.46
C LYS A 174 13.11 -13.86 -24.04
N LYS A 175 12.17 -13.39 -23.22
CA LYS A 175 10.81 -13.04 -23.70
C LYS A 175 10.82 -11.92 -24.72
N ALA A 176 11.66 -10.89 -24.53
CA ALA A 176 11.81 -9.81 -25.49
C ALA A 176 12.35 -10.30 -26.84
N ASN A 177 13.36 -11.17 -26.83
CA ASN A 177 13.94 -11.78 -28.04
C ASN A 177 12.97 -12.75 -28.75
N GLU A 178 11.99 -13.30 -28.03
CA GLU A 178 10.88 -14.08 -28.61
C GLU A 178 9.80 -13.19 -29.26
N GLY A 179 9.95 -11.86 -29.24
CA GLY A 179 9.03 -10.90 -29.83
C GLY A 179 7.97 -10.34 -28.87
N VAL A 180 8.03 -10.67 -27.58
CA VAL A 180 7.12 -10.09 -26.57
C VAL A 180 7.55 -8.66 -26.26
N ARG A 181 6.62 -7.70 -26.27
CA ARG A 181 6.93 -6.31 -25.91
C ARG A 181 7.18 -6.18 -24.41
N VAL A 182 8.44 -6.05 -24.00
CA VAL A 182 8.82 -5.85 -22.59
C VAL A 182 9.11 -4.39 -22.32
N LEU A 183 8.27 -3.73 -21.52
CA LEU A 183 8.40 -2.32 -21.13
C LEU A 183 8.55 -2.19 -19.61
N MET A 184 9.48 -1.36 -19.15
CA MET A 184 9.71 -1.16 -17.72
C MET A 184 9.79 0.33 -17.36
N LEU A 185 9.08 0.73 -16.31
CA LEU A 185 9.19 2.03 -15.64
C LEU A 185 9.72 1.81 -14.22
N VAL A 186 11.03 1.98 -14.05
CA VAL A 186 11.72 1.84 -12.75
C VAL A 186 11.91 3.25 -12.17
N TRP A 187 11.69 3.46 -10.87
CA TRP A 187 11.95 4.78 -10.28
C TRP A 187 13.43 5.16 -10.43
N ASP A 188 13.67 6.41 -10.82
CA ASP A 188 15.00 7.03 -10.96
C ASP A 188 15.40 7.71 -9.63
N ASP A 189 16.24 7.03 -8.85
CA ASP A 189 16.86 7.59 -7.65
C ASP A 189 17.98 8.55 -8.06
N ARG A 190 17.63 9.83 -8.23
CA ARG A 190 18.57 10.88 -8.61
C ARG A 190 19.71 11.09 -7.61
N THR A 191 19.67 10.48 -6.42
CA THR A 191 20.78 10.52 -5.46
C THR A 191 21.89 9.50 -5.76
N SER A 192 21.63 8.52 -6.61
CA SER A 192 22.60 7.50 -7.07
C SER A 192 23.77 8.10 -7.87
N VAL A 193 23.57 9.28 -8.47
CA VAL A 193 24.51 9.91 -9.41
C VAL A 193 25.57 10.82 -8.73
N ASN A 194 25.46 11.12 -7.42
CA ASN A 194 26.37 12.08 -6.76
C ASN A 194 27.15 11.50 -5.56
N LEU A 195 28.42 11.17 -5.84
CA LEU A 195 29.59 11.05 -4.95
C LEU A 195 29.62 10.13 -3.71
N LEU A 196 28.56 9.45 -3.27
CA LEU A 196 28.64 8.51 -2.12
C LEU A 196 27.77 7.26 -2.32
N LYS A 197 28.41 6.16 -2.74
CA LYS A 197 27.90 4.79 -3.02
C LYS A 197 27.09 4.61 -4.31
N LYS A 198 27.35 3.48 -5.00
CA LYS A 198 26.61 3.01 -6.19
C LYS A 198 25.13 2.67 -5.94
N ASP A 199 24.70 2.56 -4.67
CA ASP A 199 23.37 2.07 -4.30
C ASP A 199 22.36 3.19 -3.95
N GLY A 200 22.71 4.47 -4.17
CA GLY A 200 21.86 5.62 -3.79
C GLY A 200 21.59 5.71 -2.28
N LEU A 201 20.88 6.76 -1.84
CA LEU A 201 20.52 6.92 -0.41
C LEU A 201 19.48 5.87 0.03
N MET A 202 18.71 5.34 -0.94
CA MET A 202 17.57 4.48 -0.69
C MET A 202 17.81 3.01 -1.06
N ALA A 203 19.06 2.59 -1.30
CA ALA A 203 19.42 1.21 -1.62
C ALA A 203 18.65 0.63 -2.83
N THR A 204 18.55 1.42 -3.91
CA THR A 204 17.90 0.99 -5.15
C THR A 204 18.89 0.38 -6.16
N HIS A 205 18.39 -0.41 -7.11
CA HIS A 205 19.18 -1.04 -8.19
C HIS A 205 18.74 -0.51 -9.57
N ASP A 206 18.28 0.73 -9.62
CA ASP A 206 17.67 1.35 -10.79
C ASP A 206 18.69 1.56 -11.91
N GLU A 207 19.82 2.22 -11.65
CA GLU A 207 20.88 2.41 -12.65
C GLU A 207 21.47 1.07 -13.13
N GLU A 208 21.70 0.13 -12.20
CA GLU A 208 22.19 -1.22 -12.53
C GLU A 208 21.23 -1.95 -13.47
N THR A 209 19.92 -1.86 -13.19
CA THR A 209 18.88 -2.45 -14.03
C THR A 209 18.77 -1.76 -15.39
N GLY A 210 18.84 -0.42 -15.42
CA GLY A 210 18.85 0.36 -16.65
C GLY A 210 20.05 0.00 -17.53
N ASN A 211 21.24 -0.13 -16.94
CA ASN A 211 22.46 -0.58 -17.61
C ASN A 211 22.33 -2.02 -18.11
N TYR A 212 21.76 -2.93 -17.31
CA TYR A 212 21.61 -4.34 -17.66
C TYR A 212 20.75 -4.54 -18.92
N PHE A 213 19.70 -3.74 -19.11
CA PHE A 213 18.83 -3.81 -20.28
C PHE A 213 19.21 -2.86 -21.42
N ARG A 214 20.24 -2.02 -21.24
CA ARG A 214 20.72 -1.13 -22.30
C ARG A 214 21.12 -1.94 -23.53
N ASN A 215 20.71 -1.48 -24.71
CA ASN A 215 20.96 -2.13 -25.99
C ASN A 215 20.42 -3.57 -26.08
N THR A 216 19.31 -3.85 -25.38
CA THR A 216 18.55 -5.10 -25.54
C THR A 216 17.12 -4.81 -26.00
N GLU A 217 16.36 -5.84 -26.35
CA GLU A 217 14.95 -5.72 -26.74
C GLU A 217 14.01 -5.37 -25.56
N VAL A 218 14.53 -5.35 -24.33
CA VAL A 218 13.80 -4.87 -23.15
C VAL A 218 13.90 -3.34 -23.06
N HIS A 219 12.78 -2.65 -23.10
CA HIS A 219 12.73 -1.19 -22.97
C HIS A 219 12.62 -0.78 -21.50
N CYS A 220 13.76 -0.57 -20.84
CA CYS A 220 13.82 -0.08 -19.47
C CYS A 220 14.00 1.45 -19.44
N VAL A 221 13.09 2.14 -18.75
CA VAL A 221 13.10 3.60 -18.57
C VAL A 221 13.18 3.91 -17.07
N LEU A 222 14.20 4.69 -16.70
CA LEU A 222 14.31 5.29 -15.37
C LEU A 222 13.38 6.50 -15.31
N CYS A 223 12.46 6.47 -14.36
CA CYS A 223 11.30 7.36 -14.28
C CYS A 223 11.45 8.23 -13.03
N PRO A 224 11.77 9.52 -13.17
CA PRO A 224 11.87 10.41 -12.02
C PRO A 224 10.49 10.79 -11.51
N ARG A 225 10.39 11.09 -10.21
CA ARG A 225 9.18 11.61 -9.59
C ARG A 225 9.41 13.02 -9.08
N ASN A 226 8.75 14.00 -9.67
CA ASN A 226 8.69 15.36 -9.15
C ASN A 226 7.36 15.54 -8.41
N PRO A 227 7.34 16.06 -7.17
CA PRO A 227 6.11 16.38 -6.45
C PRO A 227 5.42 17.62 -7.04
N ASP A 228 4.11 17.70 -6.87
CA ASP A 228 3.32 18.90 -7.14
C ASP A 228 3.18 19.73 -5.85
N ASP A 229 4.28 20.37 -5.40
CA ASP A 229 4.34 21.10 -4.12
C ASP A 229 4.67 22.60 -4.30
N GLY A 230 4.07 23.44 -3.45
CA GLY A 230 4.15 24.90 -3.51
C GLY A 230 5.00 25.56 -2.42
N ARG A 231 6.29 25.22 -2.32
CA ARG A 231 7.19 25.87 -1.35
C ARG A 231 8.23 26.76 -2.03
N SER A 232 9.17 27.31 -1.25
CA SER A 232 10.20 28.18 -1.80
C SER A 232 11.18 27.37 -2.65
N ILE A 233 11.71 27.99 -3.70
CA ILE A 233 12.63 27.39 -4.69
C ILE A 233 13.76 26.58 -4.03
N VAL A 234 14.29 27.03 -2.89
CA VAL A 234 15.37 26.36 -2.14
C VAL A 234 14.90 25.05 -1.51
N GLN A 235 13.70 25.03 -0.92
CA GLN A 235 13.14 23.83 -0.30
C GLN A 235 12.68 22.82 -1.35
N ASP A 236 12.18 23.30 -2.49
CA ASP A 236 11.77 22.46 -3.61
C ASP A 236 12.97 21.71 -4.23
N LEU A 237 14.16 22.32 -4.29
CA LEU A 237 15.36 21.67 -4.83
C LEU A 237 15.79 20.46 -3.99
N GLU A 238 15.79 20.59 -2.65
CA GLU A 238 16.16 19.51 -1.71
C GLU A 238 15.08 18.42 -1.60
N ILE A 239 13.80 18.77 -1.81
CA ILE A 239 12.66 17.84 -1.68
C ILE A 239 12.35 17.11 -3.00
N SER A 240 12.63 17.74 -4.16
CA SER A 240 12.28 17.21 -5.49
C SER A 240 12.88 15.84 -5.82
N THR A 241 13.98 15.45 -5.16
CA THR A 241 14.65 14.15 -5.34
C THR A 241 14.16 13.07 -4.37
N MET A 242 13.30 13.42 -3.41
CA MET A 242 12.98 12.56 -2.26
C MET A 242 11.64 11.82 -2.38
N PHE A 243 10.80 12.15 -3.37
CA PHE A 243 9.56 11.44 -3.66
C PHE A 243 9.75 10.39 -4.75
N THR A 244 8.93 9.35 -4.70
CA THR A 244 9.20 8.12 -5.44
C THR A 244 8.03 7.67 -6.29
N HIS A 245 8.35 6.95 -7.38
CA HIS A 245 7.36 6.09 -8.02
C HIS A 245 7.27 4.78 -7.25
N HIS A 246 6.31 4.72 -6.32
CA HIS A 246 6.18 3.60 -5.40
C HIS A 246 5.24 2.48 -5.89
N GLN A 247 4.60 2.68 -7.05
CA GLN A 247 3.81 1.65 -7.74
C GLN A 247 4.68 0.45 -8.11
N LYS A 248 4.24 -0.73 -7.69
CA LYS A 248 4.86 -1.99 -8.11
C LYS A 248 3.85 -2.78 -8.95
N ILE A 249 4.15 -3.00 -10.22
CA ILE A 249 3.22 -3.54 -11.21
C ILE A 249 3.98 -4.52 -12.09
N VAL A 250 3.33 -5.62 -12.46
CA VAL A 250 3.65 -6.43 -13.65
C VAL A 250 2.33 -6.50 -14.41
N VAL A 251 2.32 -6.52 -15.73
CA VAL A 251 1.12 -6.63 -16.56
C VAL A 251 1.50 -7.54 -17.72
N VAL A 252 0.88 -8.69 -17.84
CA VAL A 252 1.17 -9.64 -18.94
C VAL A 252 -0.09 -10.11 -19.64
N ASP A 253 0.02 -10.47 -20.90
CA ASP A 253 -1.03 -11.24 -21.58
C ASP A 253 -0.93 -12.75 -21.25
N SER A 254 -2.06 -13.41 -21.01
CA SER A 254 -2.19 -14.78 -20.48
C SER A 254 -3.38 -15.47 -21.15
N GLU A 255 -3.41 -16.80 -21.20
CA GLU A 255 -4.50 -17.53 -21.85
C GLU A 255 -5.86 -17.37 -21.13
N MET A 256 -6.94 -17.50 -21.89
CA MET A 256 -8.30 -17.53 -21.33
C MET A 256 -8.53 -18.80 -20.49
N PRO A 257 -9.27 -18.73 -19.37
CA PRO A 257 -9.48 -19.86 -18.46
C PRO A 257 -10.04 -21.14 -19.08
N ASN A 258 -10.73 -21.03 -20.23
CA ASN A 258 -11.53 -22.13 -20.79
C ASN A 258 -10.82 -22.94 -21.89
N GLY A 259 -9.53 -22.71 -22.18
CA GLY A 259 -8.66 -23.57 -23.01
C GLY A 259 -9.10 -23.86 -24.47
N ARG A 260 -10.30 -23.41 -24.90
CA ARG A 260 -10.91 -23.69 -26.21
C ARG A 260 -10.71 -22.58 -27.24
N SER A 261 -10.05 -21.47 -26.87
CA SER A 261 -9.79 -20.35 -27.77
C SER A 261 -8.33 -19.90 -27.65
N GLN A 262 -7.68 -19.54 -28.76
CA GLN A 262 -6.32 -18.93 -28.78
C GLN A 262 -6.26 -17.52 -28.14
N LYS A 263 -7.36 -17.05 -27.52
CA LYS A 263 -7.49 -15.69 -27.00
C LYS A 263 -6.79 -15.48 -25.66
N ARG A 264 -6.31 -14.26 -25.41
CA ARG A 264 -5.47 -13.89 -24.25
C ARG A 264 -6.03 -12.69 -23.45
N ARG A 265 -5.62 -12.55 -22.18
CA ARG A 265 -6.10 -11.61 -21.13
C ARG A 265 -4.98 -11.09 -20.22
N ILE A 266 -5.21 -10.08 -19.38
CA ILE A 266 -4.15 -9.37 -18.64
C ILE A 266 -3.99 -9.80 -17.15
N VAL A 267 -2.75 -9.87 -16.60
CA VAL A 267 -2.40 -10.37 -15.22
C VAL A 267 -1.22 -9.61 -14.53
N ARG A 268 -1.14 -9.47 -13.16
CA ARG A 268 -0.16 -8.62 -12.39
C ARG A 268 0.60 -9.19 -11.15
N ARG A 269 1.84 -8.70 -10.79
CA ARG A 269 2.63 -8.84 -9.48
C ARG A 269 3.93 -7.96 -9.19
N ILE A 270 4.73 -8.18 -8.10
CA ILE A 270 5.83 -7.33 -7.45
C ILE A 270 6.88 -8.17 -6.60
N PRO A 271 8.23 -7.86 -6.35
CA PRO A 271 8.86 -7.04 -5.22
C PRO A 271 10.39 -6.64 -5.32
N ASN A 272 11.02 -6.12 -4.23
CA ASN A 272 12.47 -6.19 -3.78
C ASN A 272 12.71 -5.42 -2.44
N PHE A 273 13.72 -5.70 -1.54
CA PHE A 273 15.14 -5.17 -1.54
C PHE A 273 16.09 -5.60 -0.34
N THR A 274 17.27 -4.91 -0.18
CA THR A 274 18.65 -5.29 0.26
C THR A 274 19.22 -4.71 1.59
N GLY A 275 20.41 -5.19 2.06
CA GLY A 275 21.28 -4.44 3.02
C GLY A 275 22.25 -5.18 3.99
N ALA A 276 22.16 -6.51 4.18
CA ALA A 276 23.04 -7.28 5.09
C ALA A 276 23.94 -8.28 4.33
N SER A 277 25.14 -8.57 4.85
CA SER A 277 26.09 -9.49 4.19
C SER A 277 25.99 -10.91 4.73
N ILE A 278 25.78 -11.88 3.84
CA ILE A 278 25.79 -13.31 4.17
C ILE A 278 27.13 -13.77 4.77
N LYS A 279 28.25 -13.09 4.46
CA LYS A 279 29.58 -13.44 5.00
C LYS A 279 29.70 -13.21 6.50
N LYS A 280 28.94 -12.27 7.06
CA LYS A 280 28.92 -11.95 8.49
C LYS A 280 27.76 -12.64 9.25
N GLY A 281 26.94 -13.41 8.55
CA GLY A 281 25.84 -14.22 9.14
C GLY A 281 24.54 -13.46 9.35
N GLY A 282 23.57 -14.11 10.00
CA GLY A 282 22.27 -13.51 10.32
C GLY A 282 22.27 -12.64 11.59
N PRO A 283 21.10 -12.13 12.01
CA PRO A 283 19.80 -12.41 11.41
C PRO A 283 19.59 -11.62 10.10
N ARG A 284 19.10 -12.29 9.05
CA ARG A 284 18.50 -11.58 7.91
C ARG A 284 17.20 -10.94 8.39
N GLU A 285 16.77 -9.87 7.76
CA GLU A 285 15.43 -9.33 7.95
C GLU A 285 14.42 -10.17 7.14
N PRO A 286 13.50 -10.92 7.77
CA PRO A 286 12.41 -11.57 7.05
C PRO A 286 11.40 -10.54 6.57
N TRP A 287 10.83 -10.75 5.39
CA TRP A 287 9.96 -9.80 4.72
C TRP A 287 8.54 -10.33 4.66
N HIS A 288 7.66 -9.83 5.53
CA HIS A 288 6.23 -10.15 5.50
C HIS A 288 5.49 -9.14 4.62
N ASP A 289 4.83 -9.63 3.57
CA ASP A 289 4.18 -8.76 2.59
C ASP A 289 2.97 -9.42 1.95
N ILE A 290 2.11 -8.60 1.35
CA ILE A 290 0.83 -9.03 0.80
C ILE A 290 0.68 -8.50 -0.61
N HIS A 291 0.24 -9.38 -1.50
CA HIS A 291 0.09 -9.10 -2.92
C HIS A 291 -1.23 -9.64 -3.45
N SER A 292 -1.59 -9.25 -4.66
CA SER A 292 -2.74 -9.80 -5.36
C SER A 292 -2.50 -9.99 -6.85
N ARG A 293 -3.21 -10.96 -7.42
CA ARG A 293 -3.41 -11.11 -8.87
C ARG A 293 -4.81 -10.68 -9.21
N LEU A 294 -4.94 -9.87 -10.26
CA LEU A 294 -6.21 -9.36 -10.74
C LEU A 294 -6.48 -9.93 -12.13
N GLU A 295 -7.67 -10.49 -12.30
CA GLU A 295 -8.14 -11.03 -13.58
C GLU A 295 -9.55 -10.50 -13.88
N GLY A 296 -9.90 -10.37 -15.16
CA GLY A 296 -11.17 -9.79 -15.60
C GLY A 296 -11.00 -8.32 -16.03
N PRO A 297 -12.09 -7.54 -16.11
CA PRO A 297 -12.03 -6.17 -16.62
C PRO A 297 -11.11 -5.27 -15.79
N ILE A 298 -10.94 -5.53 -14.49
CA ILE A 298 -10.03 -4.78 -13.61
C ILE A 298 -8.55 -4.82 -14.06
N ALA A 299 -8.11 -5.89 -14.73
CA ALA A 299 -6.73 -6.00 -15.18
C ALA A 299 -6.40 -4.95 -16.25
N TRP A 300 -7.40 -4.53 -17.02
CA TRP A 300 -7.30 -3.47 -18.02
C TRP A 300 -7.13 -2.08 -17.41
N ASP A 301 -7.75 -1.81 -16.25
CA ASP A 301 -7.56 -0.53 -15.57
C ASP A 301 -6.11 -0.36 -15.11
N VAL A 302 -5.46 -1.46 -14.71
CA VAL A 302 -4.03 -1.46 -14.33
C VAL A 302 -3.13 -1.28 -15.54
N LEU A 303 -3.44 -1.95 -16.65
CA LEU A 303 -2.76 -1.75 -17.93
C LEU A 303 -2.89 -0.28 -18.38
N PHE A 304 -4.10 0.28 -18.31
CA PHE A 304 -4.34 1.68 -18.63
C PHE A 304 -3.54 2.62 -17.74
N ASN A 305 -3.41 2.35 -16.43
CA ASN A 305 -2.49 3.09 -15.57
C ASN A 305 -1.05 3.07 -16.09
N PHE A 306 -0.55 1.89 -16.49
CA PHE A 306 0.80 1.79 -17.06
C PHE A 306 0.92 2.61 -18.34
N GLU A 307 -0.04 2.51 -19.25
CA GLU A 307 -0.03 3.28 -20.51
C GLU A 307 -0.08 4.79 -20.28
N GLN A 308 -0.90 5.27 -19.33
CA GLN A 308 -0.96 6.70 -18.98
C GLN A 308 0.41 7.20 -18.49
N ARG A 309 1.11 6.39 -17.68
CA ARG A 309 2.46 6.72 -17.21
C ARG A 309 3.50 6.63 -18.32
N TRP A 310 3.42 5.62 -19.18
CA TRP A 310 4.33 5.47 -20.30
C TRP A 310 4.21 6.62 -21.30
N ARG A 311 2.98 7.03 -21.64
CA ARG A 311 2.76 8.20 -22.52
C ARG A 311 3.29 9.50 -21.91
N LYS A 312 3.32 9.61 -20.58
CA LYS A 312 3.84 10.79 -19.89
C LYS A 312 5.37 10.77 -19.71
N GLN A 313 5.95 9.61 -19.40
CA GLN A 313 7.34 9.49 -18.91
C GLN A 313 8.16 8.35 -19.55
N GLY A 314 7.57 7.49 -20.37
CA GLY A 314 8.22 6.30 -20.98
C GLY A 314 9.02 6.60 -22.26
N GLY A 315 8.98 7.84 -22.76
CA GLY A 315 9.77 8.27 -23.91
C GLY A 315 9.19 7.82 -25.26
N LYS A 316 9.53 6.60 -25.72
CA LYS A 316 9.19 6.14 -27.08
C LYS A 316 7.74 5.67 -27.20
N ASP A 317 7.10 5.91 -28.33
CA ASP A 317 5.77 5.34 -28.63
C ASP A 317 5.90 3.89 -29.10
N VAL A 318 6.04 2.98 -28.12
CA VAL A 318 6.23 1.53 -28.33
C VAL A 318 5.20 0.69 -27.58
N LEU A 319 4.13 1.34 -27.10
CA LEU A 319 3.00 0.64 -26.50
C LEU A 319 2.36 -0.28 -27.55
N VAL A 320 1.94 -1.46 -27.09
CA VAL A 320 1.19 -2.39 -27.94
C VAL A 320 -0.14 -1.74 -28.29
N ARG A 321 -0.42 -1.61 -29.58
CA ARG A 321 -1.71 -1.08 -30.06
C ARG A 321 -2.76 -2.17 -29.95
N ILE A 322 -3.34 -2.31 -28.77
CA ILE A 322 -4.28 -3.38 -28.43
C ILE A 322 -5.46 -3.46 -29.41
N ARG A 323 -5.96 -2.32 -29.92
CA ARG A 323 -7.03 -2.28 -30.92
C ARG A 323 -6.71 -3.09 -32.18
N GLU A 324 -5.43 -3.22 -32.52
CA GLU A 324 -4.97 -4.02 -33.67
C GLU A 324 -4.90 -5.52 -33.34
N LEU A 325 -5.03 -5.88 -32.06
CA LEU A 325 -5.01 -7.24 -31.54
C LEU A 325 -6.41 -7.70 -31.09
N ASP A 326 -7.50 -7.02 -31.43
CA ASP A 326 -8.87 -7.37 -30.96
C ASP A 326 -9.31 -8.80 -31.32
N SER A 327 -8.71 -9.39 -32.38
CA SER A 327 -8.92 -10.79 -32.76
C SER A 327 -8.18 -11.80 -31.86
N ILE A 328 -7.15 -11.36 -31.14
CA ILE A 328 -6.23 -12.16 -30.31
C ILE A 328 -6.41 -11.87 -28.82
N ILE A 329 -6.45 -10.61 -28.42
CA ILE A 329 -6.68 -10.15 -27.05
C ILE A 329 -8.15 -9.76 -26.93
N THR A 330 -8.89 -10.43 -26.04
CA THR A 330 -10.30 -10.07 -25.81
C THR A 330 -10.42 -8.68 -25.19
N PRO A 331 -11.43 -7.88 -25.53
CA PRO A 331 -11.73 -6.63 -24.82
C PRO A 331 -11.97 -6.91 -23.33
N PRO A 332 -11.99 -5.88 -22.45
CA PRO A 332 -12.24 -6.06 -21.02
C PRO A 332 -13.49 -6.92 -20.75
N SER A 333 -13.27 -8.18 -20.33
CA SER A 333 -14.30 -9.21 -20.25
C SER A 333 -14.28 -9.91 -18.89
N PRO A 334 -15.46 -10.27 -18.34
CA PRO A 334 -15.56 -11.13 -17.16
C PRO A 334 -14.81 -12.45 -17.33
N VAL A 335 -14.21 -12.94 -16.25
CA VAL A 335 -13.54 -14.25 -16.20
C VAL A 335 -14.33 -15.30 -15.44
N MET A 336 -15.44 -14.90 -14.83
CA MET A 336 -16.41 -15.76 -14.14
C MET A 336 -17.83 -15.39 -14.55
N PHE A 337 -18.71 -16.39 -14.53
CA PHE A 337 -20.13 -16.17 -14.76
C PHE A 337 -20.75 -15.39 -13.58
N PRO A 338 -21.78 -14.55 -13.81
CA PRO A 338 -22.44 -13.79 -12.75
C PRO A 338 -22.97 -14.65 -11.61
N GLU A 339 -23.33 -15.91 -11.87
CA GLU A 339 -23.87 -16.87 -10.90
C GLU A 339 -22.78 -17.60 -10.10
N ASP A 340 -21.50 -17.47 -10.51
CA ASP A 340 -20.38 -18.07 -9.78
C ASP A 340 -20.22 -17.36 -8.43
N ARG A 341 -20.31 -18.13 -7.35
CA ARG A 341 -20.20 -17.60 -5.98
C ARG A 341 -18.81 -17.06 -5.69
N GLU A 342 -17.78 -17.52 -6.40
CA GLU A 342 -16.40 -17.07 -6.23
C GLU A 342 -16.08 -15.77 -6.98
N ILE A 343 -17.03 -15.21 -7.76
CA ILE A 343 -16.86 -13.95 -8.50
C ILE A 343 -16.45 -12.79 -7.58
N TRP A 344 -15.77 -11.80 -8.15
CA TRP A 344 -15.37 -10.57 -7.47
C TRP A 344 -15.87 -9.33 -8.17
N ASN A 345 -16.23 -8.34 -7.36
CA ASN A 345 -16.34 -6.95 -7.76
C ASN A 345 -15.09 -6.21 -7.26
N VAL A 346 -14.40 -5.48 -8.14
CA VAL A 346 -13.10 -4.87 -7.85
C VAL A 346 -13.02 -3.47 -8.45
N GLN A 347 -12.43 -2.53 -7.73
CA GLN A 347 -12.19 -1.16 -8.16
C GLN A 347 -10.71 -0.80 -7.97
N LEU A 348 -10.16 -0.03 -8.91
CA LEU A 348 -8.77 0.42 -8.86
C LEU A 348 -8.67 1.82 -8.26
N PHE A 349 -7.71 2.01 -7.36
CA PHE A 349 -7.41 3.27 -6.68
C PHE A 349 -5.95 3.66 -6.92
N ARG A 350 -5.65 4.96 -6.91
CA ARG A 350 -4.30 5.49 -7.15
C ARG A 350 -4.06 6.78 -6.37
N SER A 351 -2.82 6.98 -5.94
CA SER A 351 -2.23 8.30 -5.67
C SER A 351 -1.39 8.65 -6.89
N ILE A 352 -1.76 9.64 -7.69
CA ILE A 352 -0.98 10.09 -8.86
C ILE A 352 -1.49 11.46 -9.34
N ASP A 353 -0.64 12.24 -10.02
CA ASP A 353 -1.01 13.52 -10.61
C ASP A 353 -0.74 13.59 -12.13
N GLY A 354 -1.17 14.69 -12.75
CA GLY A 354 -0.96 14.99 -14.17
C GLY A 354 0.51 15.13 -14.59
N GLY A 355 1.43 15.26 -13.63
CA GLY A 355 2.88 15.25 -13.87
C GLY A 355 3.40 13.84 -14.16
N ALA A 356 2.74 12.82 -13.60
CA ALA A 356 3.12 11.41 -13.73
C ALA A 356 2.19 10.59 -14.66
N ALA A 357 0.98 11.07 -14.98
CA ALA A 357 0.03 10.35 -15.82
C ALA A 357 -0.62 11.25 -16.88
N PHE A 358 -0.66 10.76 -18.12
CA PHE A 358 -1.34 11.43 -19.24
C PHE A 358 -2.86 11.17 -19.23
N GLY A 359 -3.64 12.11 -19.76
CA GLY A 359 -5.05 11.91 -20.08
C GLY A 359 -6.01 12.04 -18.90
N PHE A 360 -5.68 12.91 -17.93
CA PHE A 360 -6.68 13.36 -16.96
C PHE A 360 -7.64 14.37 -17.60
N PRO A 361 -8.89 14.47 -17.10
CA PRO A 361 -9.82 15.49 -17.54
C PRO A 361 -9.28 16.90 -17.28
N GLU A 362 -9.51 17.79 -18.24
CA GLU A 362 -9.00 19.17 -18.20
C GLU A 362 -10.01 20.15 -17.60
N THR A 363 -11.32 19.86 -17.69
CA THR A 363 -12.35 20.73 -17.13
C THR A 363 -12.52 20.49 -15.62
N PRO A 364 -12.73 21.54 -14.81
CA PRO A 364 -12.97 21.38 -13.37
C PRO A 364 -14.18 20.49 -13.05
N GLU A 365 -15.22 20.52 -13.89
CA GLU A 365 -16.41 19.69 -13.73
C GLU A 365 -16.08 18.20 -13.90
N ASP A 366 -15.38 17.83 -14.97
CA ASP A 366 -14.98 16.45 -15.22
C ASP A 366 -14.00 15.93 -14.16
N ALA A 367 -13.07 16.79 -13.75
CA ALA A 367 -12.14 16.49 -12.67
C ALA A 367 -12.91 16.18 -11.37
N ALA A 368 -13.86 17.03 -10.98
CA ALA A 368 -14.69 16.82 -9.80
C ALA A 368 -15.53 15.54 -9.89
N ARG A 369 -16.09 15.20 -11.06
CA ARG A 369 -16.83 13.94 -11.29
C ARG A 369 -15.94 12.70 -11.09
N ALA A 370 -14.67 12.77 -11.48
CA ALA A 370 -13.66 11.74 -11.22
C ALA A 370 -13.04 11.83 -9.79
N GLY A 371 -13.49 12.78 -8.98
CA GLY A 371 -12.97 13.13 -7.65
C GLY A 371 -11.52 13.62 -7.64
N LEU A 372 -11.02 14.03 -8.81
CA LEU A 372 -9.75 14.70 -8.96
C LEU A 372 -9.84 16.10 -8.36
N VAL A 373 -8.70 16.62 -7.90
CA VAL A 373 -8.60 17.93 -7.25
C VAL A 373 -7.47 18.71 -7.89
N SER A 374 -7.63 20.02 -7.97
CA SER A 374 -6.54 20.89 -8.42
C SER A 374 -5.42 20.91 -7.39
N GLY A 375 -4.21 20.57 -7.83
CA GLY A 375 -2.97 20.84 -7.14
C GLY A 375 -2.45 22.24 -7.46
N LYS A 376 -1.13 22.42 -7.38
CA LYS A 376 -0.50 23.69 -7.75
C LYS A 376 -0.40 23.79 -9.27
N ASP A 377 0.35 22.88 -9.87
CA ASP A 377 0.60 22.86 -11.30
C ASP A 377 -0.14 21.71 -11.99
N ASN A 378 -0.62 20.72 -11.23
CA ASN A 378 -1.21 19.50 -11.78
C ASN A 378 -2.58 19.17 -11.19
N VAL A 379 -3.39 18.44 -11.97
CA VAL A 379 -4.58 17.76 -11.43
C VAL A 379 -4.11 16.55 -10.63
N ILE A 380 -4.57 16.44 -9.38
CA ILE A 380 -4.18 15.43 -8.41
C ILE A 380 -5.30 14.42 -8.25
N ARG A 381 -4.94 13.13 -8.23
CA ARG A 381 -5.78 12.04 -7.71
C ARG A 381 -5.22 11.57 -6.36
N PRO A 382 -5.79 12.01 -5.23
CA PRO A 382 -5.49 11.41 -3.93
C PRO A 382 -5.95 9.96 -3.90
N GLU A 383 -5.24 9.07 -3.20
CA GLU A 383 -5.65 7.66 -3.06
C GLU A 383 -7.03 7.56 -2.42
N HIS A 384 -7.33 8.46 -1.49
CA HIS A 384 -8.60 8.52 -0.79
C HIS A 384 -9.53 9.57 -1.40
N PRO A 385 -10.77 9.22 -1.71
CA PRO A 385 -11.82 10.21 -1.84
C PRO A 385 -11.98 10.95 -0.51
N ARG A 386 -11.94 12.29 -0.51
CA ARG A 386 -12.02 13.10 0.72
C ARG A 386 -13.29 12.86 1.55
N HIS A 387 -14.33 12.22 1.00
CA HIS A 387 -15.55 11.84 1.72
C HIS A 387 -15.35 10.71 2.74
N ILE A 388 -14.20 10.02 2.74
CA ILE A 388 -13.87 8.92 3.68
C ILE A 388 -12.96 9.41 4.83
N HIS A 389 -12.59 10.70 4.88
CA HIS A 389 -11.92 11.26 6.05
C HIS A 389 -12.86 11.36 7.24
N GLN A 390 -12.95 10.29 8.03
CA GLN A 390 -13.47 10.36 9.39
C GLN A 390 -12.59 9.60 10.37
N ARG A 391 -11.87 10.37 11.19
CA ARG A 391 -11.44 9.92 12.51
C ARG A 391 -12.64 10.07 13.45
N HIS A 392 -13.12 8.95 13.98
CA HIS A 392 -14.07 8.92 15.08
C HIS A 392 -13.45 9.56 16.34
N PRO A 393 -14.18 10.39 17.12
CA PRO A 393 -13.72 10.92 18.41
C PRO A 393 -13.43 9.84 19.46
N THR A 394 -13.87 8.60 19.22
CA THR A 394 -13.78 7.44 20.12
C THR A 394 -12.76 6.38 19.68
N GLY A 395 -11.85 6.69 18.76
CA GLY A 395 -10.68 5.84 18.50
C GLY A 395 -10.99 4.47 17.87
N LYS A 396 -12.04 4.35 17.04
CA LYS A 396 -12.26 3.16 16.21
C LYS A 396 -12.36 3.51 14.74
N LYS A 397 -11.37 2.98 14.02
CA LYS A 397 -11.15 2.68 12.59
C LYS A 397 -12.14 3.24 11.54
N PHE A 398 -11.56 3.61 10.38
CA PHE A 398 -12.22 3.70 9.07
C PHE A 398 -13.28 2.61 8.90
N TYR A 399 -14.32 2.86 8.08
CA TYR A 399 -15.42 1.93 7.82
C TYR A 399 -14.97 0.49 7.52
N LEU A 400 -14.78 -0.26 8.59
CA LEU A 400 -14.52 -1.67 8.56
C LEU A 400 -15.86 -2.35 8.76
N HIS A 401 -16.16 -3.28 7.88
CA HIS A 401 -17.08 -4.33 8.29
C HIS A 401 -16.46 -4.98 9.53
N ARG A 402 -17.26 -5.11 10.60
CA ARG A 402 -16.82 -5.65 11.91
C ARG A 402 -16.05 -6.99 11.81
N GLU A 403 -16.23 -7.72 10.71
CA GLU A 403 -15.64 -9.03 10.43
C GLU A 403 -14.33 -9.01 9.62
N SER A 404 -13.87 -7.84 9.17
CA SER A 404 -12.78 -7.70 8.20
C SER A 404 -11.42 -7.37 8.83
N VAL A 405 -11.25 -7.43 10.15
CA VAL A 405 -9.98 -7.04 10.80
C VAL A 405 -8.84 -7.99 10.39
N LEU A 406 -7.96 -7.51 9.51
CA LEU A 406 -6.78 -8.25 9.06
C LEU A 406 -5.58 -7.95 9.98
N PRO A 407 -4.65 -8.90 10.20
CA PRO A 407 -3.48 -8.67 11.07
C PRO A 407 -2.65 -7.45 10.70
N GLY A 408 -2.48 -7.18 9.40
CA GLY A 408 -1.89 -5.95 8.85
C GLY A 408 -2.32 -4.66 9.55
N GLU A 409 -3.58 -4.61 10.00
CA GLU A 409 -4.17 -3.46 10.69
C GLU A 409 -3.82 -3.37 12.19
N LEU A 410 -3.46 -4.48 12.82
CA LEU A 410 -2.97 -4.51 14.21
C LEU A 410 -1.50 -4.06 14.27
N PHE A 411 -0.77 -4.16 13.15
CA PHE A 411 0.67 -3.92 13.08
C PHE A 411 1.09 -2.46 12.87
N ARG A 412 0.17 -1.60 12.43
CA ARG A 412 0.50 -0.23 12.00
C ARG A 412 -0.09 0.81 12.95
N VAL A 413 0.71 1.21 13.94
CA VAL A 413 0.51 2.44 14.72
C VAL A 413 1.32 3.53 14.02
N GLU A 414 0.68 4.29 13.14
CA GLU A 414 1.32 5.49 12.59
C GLU A 414 1.16 6.65 13.57
N PHE A 415 2.30 7.08 14.12
CA PHE A 415 2.43 8.23 14.99
C PHE A 415 2.40 9.53 14.16
N GLU A 416 1.28 9.79 13.47
CA GLU A 416 1.08 11.09 12.82
C GLU A 416 0.55 12.12 13.83
N ARG A 417 1.44 13.03 14.21
CA ARG A 417 1.12 14.24 14.98
C ARG A 417 0.40 15.24 14.06
N CYS A 418 -0.92 15.18 14.00
CA CYS A 418 -1.72 16.28 13.41
C CYS A 418 -1.42 17.58 14.16
N GLN A 419 -1.19 18.66 13.41
CA GLN A 419 -0.82 19.97 13.92
C GLN A 419 -1.72 20.40 15.09
N GLY A 420 -1.09 20.70 16.23
CA GLY A 420 -1.66 21.64 17.22
C GLY A 420 -2.44 21.09 18.42
N ARG A 421 -2.61 19.78 18.64
CA ARG A 421 -3.16 19.27 19.92
C ARG A 421 -2.39 18.06 20.46
N ARG A 422 -1.87 18.20 21.68
CA ARG A 422 -1.31 17.11 22.51
C ARG A 422 -2.44 16.21 22.96
N HIS A 423 -2.95 15.33 22.11
CA HIS A 423 -3.93 14.31 22.51
C HIS A 423 -3.68 13.03 21.71
N TRP A 424 -2.92 12.13 22.32
CA TRP A 424 -2.85 10.73 21.95
C TRP A 424 -4.09 10.06 22.55
N ARG A 425 -4.88 9.37 21.73
CA ARG A 425 -5.99 8.56 22.22
C ARG A 425 -5.97 7.22 21.51
N PHE A 426 -5.37 6.24 22.19
CA PHE A 426 -5.63 4.84 21.93
C PHE A 426 -7.06 4.53 22.40
N ALA A 427 -7.76 3.61 21.71
CA ALA A 427 -8.91 3.00 22.36
C ALA A 427 -8.42 2.29 23.64
N PRO A 428 -9.18 2.27 24.74
CA PRO A 428 -8.73 1.76 26.04
C PRO A 428 -8.16 0.31 26.04
N ASN A 429 -8.31 -0.44 24.94
CA ASN A 429 -7.93 -1.85 24.83
C ASN A 429 -7.06 -2.19 23.60
N SER A 430 -6.52 -1.22 22.87
CA SER A 430 -5.67 -1.48 21.70
C SER A 430 -4.23 -1.07 21.98
N LYS A 431 -3.42 -1.97 22.55
CA LYS A 431 -1.96 -1.87 22.40
C LYS A 431 -1.66 -2.20 20.92
N GLY A 432 -0.75 -1.46 20.27
CA GLY A 432 -0.28 -1.83 18.93
C GLY A 432 0.34 -3.24 18.94
N THR A 433 0.60 -3.84 17.79
CA THR A 433 1.37 -5.09 17.70
C THR A 433 2.50 -4.99 16.68
N ILE A 434 3.51 -5.86 16.75
CA ILE A 434 4.64 -5.96 15.81
C ILE A 434 4.92 -7.43 15.48
N THR A 435 5.61 -7.71 14.37
CA THR A 435 6.06 -9.08 14.06
C THR A 435 7.53 -9.31 14.33
N GLN A 436 7.88 -10.40 15.02
CA GLN A 436 9.28 -10.75 15.30
C GLN A 436 9.51 -12.25 15.22
N ASN A 437 10.78 -12.65 15.11
CA ASN A 437 11.20 -14.05 15.07
C ASN A 437 12.39 -14.28 16.01
N TRP A 438 12.40 -15.44 16.67
CA TRP A 438 13.48 -15.86 17.57
C TRP A 438 13.75 -17.35 17.39
N ARG A 439 14.99 -17.74 17.02
CA ARG A 439 15.32 -19.13 16.63
C ARG A 439 16.55 -19.69 17.33
N LYS A 440 16.39 -20.86 17.94
CA LYS A 440 17.49 -21.61 18.56
C LYS A 440 18.46 -22.08 17.48
N LYS A 441 19.77 -22.01 17.79
CA LYS A 441 20.80 -22.57 16.91
C LYS A 441 20.61 -24.08 16.83
N LYS A 442 20.55 -24.62 15.60
CA LYS A 442 20.40 -26.06 15.35
C LYS A 442 21.68 -26.63 14.73
N SER A 443 21.91 -27.93 14.90
CA SER A 443 23.00 -28.63 14.22
C SER A 443 22.82 -28.55 12.70
N GLY A 444 23.89 -28.29 11.96
CA GLY A 444 23.86 -28.11 10.50
C GLY A 444 23.42 -26.73 10.00
N GLU A 445 23.19 -25.75 10.89
CA GLU A 445 22.94 -24.36 10.48
C GLU A 445 24.19 -23.72 9.86
N TYR A 446 24.00 -22.83 8.86
CA TYR A 446 25.08 -22.08 8.22
C TYR A 446 25.98 -21.36 9.25
N VAL A 447 27.29 -21.53 9.08
CA VAL A 447 28.31 -20.85 9.89
C VAL A 447 28.99 -19.79 9.02
N PRO A 448 28.86 -18.50 9.37
CA PRO A 448 29.47 -17.43 8.59
C PRO A 448 31.01 -17.45 8.72
N PRO A 449 31.75 -17.15 7.64
CA PRO A 449 33.21 -17.06 7.67
C PRO A 449 33.72 -15.84 8.47
N GLU A 450 32.91 -14.79 8.59
CA GLU A 450 33.23 -13.57 9.32
C GLU A 450 32.24 -13.34 10.48
N ARG A 451 32.56 -12.41 11.39
CA ARG A 451 31.65 -11.98 12.45
C ARG A 451 31.38 -10.48 12.39
N PRO A 452 30.22 -10.01 12.88
CA PRO A 452 29.98 -8.59 13.09
C PRO A 452 31.00 -7.98 14.06
N GLU A 453 31.24 -6.68 13.91
CA GLU A 453 32.03 -5.91 14.87
C GLU A 453 31.38 -5.95 16.26
N GLN A 454 32.20 -6.04 17.30
CA GLN A 454 31.71 -6.11 18.69
C GLN A 454 30.96 -4.82 19.06
N GLU A 455 30.05 -4.93 20.03
CA GLU A 455 29.25 -3.82 20.56
C GLU A 455 28.33 -3.11 19.56
N THR A 456 28.15 -3.68 18.36
CA THR A 456 27.17 -3.23 17.37
C THR A 456 25.79 -3.87 17.60
N ASP A 457 24.72 -3.22 17.13
CA ASP A 457 23.36 -3.78 17.11
C ASP A 457 23.35 -5.13 16.37
N TYR A 458 24.14 -5.25 15.30
CA TYR A 458 24.29 -6.50 14.54
C TYR A 458 24.88 -7.62 15.40
N SER A 459 25.96 -7.36 16.14
CA SER A 459 26.55 -8.36 17.04
C SER A 459 25.58 -8.80 18.14
N ARG A 460 24.83 -7.85 18.72
CA ARG A 460 23.81 -8.13 19.75
C ARG A 460 22.67 -8.98 19.18
N ALA A 461 22.08 -8.58 18.05
CA ALA A 461 20.99 -9.32 17.42
C ALA A 461 21.43 -10.72 16.96
N GLN A 462 22.67 -10.87 16.47
CA GLN A 462 23.23 -12.17 16.10
C GLN A 462 23.40 -13.09 17.31
N GLN A 463 23.92 -12.58 18.42
CA GLN A 463 24.10 -13.34 19.67
C GLN A 463 22.77 -13.67 20.33
N ALA A 464 21.85 -12.70 20.37
CA ALA A 464 20.51 -12.85 20.90
C ALA A 464 19.63 -13.72 20.02
N ARG A 465 19.98 -13.96 18.74
CA ARG A 465 19.26 -14.84 17.79
C ARG A 465 17.86 -14.36 17.39
N ARG A 466 17.57 -13.08 17.58
CA ARG A 466 16.25 -12.48 17.38
C ARG A 466 16.32 -11.26 16.47
N PHE A 467 15.27 -11.04 15.69
CA PHE A 467 15.10 -9.83 14.88
C PHE A 467 13.64 -9.68 14.46
N MET A 468 13.30 -8.48 13.97
CA MET A 468 11.97 -8.21 13.46
C MET A 468 11.72 -8.92 12.14
N ILE A 469 10.48 -9.38 11.98
CA ILE A 469 9.93 -9.64 10.67
C ILE A 469 9.42 -8.29 10.19
N TYR A 470 9.97 -7.78 9.10
CA TYR A 470 9.59 -6.50 8.55
C TYR A 470 8.21 -6.60 7.90
N VAL A 471 7.26 -5.81 8.40
CA VAL A 471 5.89 -5.73 7.87
C VAL A 471 5.87 -4.71 6.74
N HIS A 472 6.04 -5.19 5.51
CA HIS A 472 5.95 -4.36 4.32
C HIS A 472 4.52 -4.34 3.73
N ALA A 473 3.59 -5.14 4.24
CA ALA A 473 2.23 -5.23 3.73
C ALA A 473 1.46 -3.88 3.68
N LYS A 474 0.79 -3.61 2.55
CA LYS A 474 -0.18 -2.50 2.35
C LYS A 474 -1.48 -3.03 1.73
N MET A 475 -2.39 -3.50 2.58
CA MET A 475 -3.47 -4.40 2.14
C MET A 475 -4.86 -3.78 2.07
N MET A 476 -5.17 -2.82 2.94
CA MET A 476 -6.45 -2.09 2.90
C MET A 476 -6.32 -0.79 2.12
N ILE A 477 -5.14 -0.17 2.24
CA ILE A 477 -4.74 1.14 1.75
C ILE A 477 -3.24 1.00 1.42
N ALA A 478 -2.65 1.91 0.61
CA ALA A 478 -1.21 2.11 0.58
C ALA A 478 -0.65 2.45 1.98
N ASN A 479 0.57 2.97 2.06
CA ASN A 479 1.09 3.39 3.36
C ASN A 479 0.16 4.45 4.00
N ILE A 480 -0.19 4.35 5.29
CA ILE A 480 -1.12 5.30 5.96
C ILE A 480 -0.34 6.53 6.43
N ASN A 481 0.32 7.19 5.48
CA ASN A 481 1.10 8.39 5.68
C ASN A 481 0.77 9.40 4.59
N GLN A 482 0.96 10.69 4.87
CA GLN A 482 0.72 11.75 3.92
C GLN A 482 1.49 11.51 2.61
N ARG A 483 2.74 11.02 2.65
CA ARG A 483 3.51 10.67 1.45
C ARG A 483 2.74 9.80 0.44
N SER A 484 1.93 8.86 0.89
CA SER A 484 1.21 7.92 0.01
C SER A 484 -0.24 8.32 -0.22
N MET A 485 -0.85 9.00 0.76
CA MET A 485 -2.27 9.35 0.77
C MET A 485 -2.58 10.65 0.04
N ASP A 486 -1.59 11.53 -0.12
CA ASP A 486 -1.73 12.91 -0.60
C ASP A 486 -2.22 13.00 -2.06
N GLY A 487 -1.73 12.13 -2.94
CA GLY A 487 -2.01 12.19 -4.38
C GLY A 487 -0.88 12.78 -5.21
N ALA A 488 -0.17 13.80 -4.69
CA ALA A 488 0.86 14.55 -5.41
C ALA A 488 2.30 14.28 -4.94
N ARG A 489 2.45 13.52 -3.84
CA ARG A 489 3.74 13.06 -3.33
C ARG A 489 4.19 11.78 -4.05
N ASP A 490 4.21 10.62 -3.36
CA ASP A 490 4.54 9.35 -4.01
C ASP A 490 3.39 8.87 -4.89
N SER A 491 3.72 8.28 -6.04
CA SER A 491 2.70 7.63 -6.87
C SER A 491 2.41 6.24 -6.33
N GLU A 492 1.15 5.94 -6.02
CA GLU A 492 0.68 4.67 -5.46
C GLU A 492 -0.44 4.05 -6.30
N ILE A 493 -0.71 2.78 -6.07
CA ILE A 493 -1.79 2.02 -6.71
C ILE A 493 -2.30 0.94 -5.77
N ALA A 494 -3.62 0.87 -5.62
CA ALA A 494 -4.30 -0.11 -4.77
C ALA A 494 -5.53 -0.69 -5.47
N MET A 495 -5.97 -1.86 -5.02
CA MET A 495 -7.26 -2.43 -5.43
C MET A 495 -8.14 -2.55 -4.19
N GLY A 496 -9.43 -2.28 -4.36
CA GLY A 496 -10.45 -2.63 -3.37
C GLY A 496 -11.41 -3.61 -4.02
N GLY A 497 -11.74 -4.70 -3.33
CA GLY A 497 -12.62 -5.71 -3.88
C GLY A 497 -13.33 -6.54 -2.83
N TYR A 498 -14.45 -7.12 -3.23
CA TYR A 498 -15.27 -7.99 -2.41
C TYR A 498 -15.94 -9.06 -3.27
N GLN A 499 -16.31 -10.18 -2.65
CA GLN A 499 -17.12 -11.20 -3.29
C GLN A 499 -18.62 -10.92 -3.00
N PRO A 500 -19.45 -10.62 -4.00
CA PRO A 500 -20.85 -10.21 -3.79
C PRO A 500 -21.73 -11.30 -3.16
N TYR A 501 -21.34 -12.56 -3.21
CA TYR A 501 -22.03 -13.69 -2.60
C TYR A 501 -21.55 -14.06 -1.19
N HIS A 502 -20.52 -13.37 -0.69
CA HIS A 502 -19.90 -13.62 0.62
C HIS A 502 -19.85 -12.34 1.47
N LEU A 503 -21.00 -11.67 1.59
CA LEU A 503 -21.16 -10.44 2.37
C LEU A 503 -21.55 -10.74 3.82
N ALA A 504 -21.09 -9.91 4.75
CA ALA A 504 -21.33 -10.02 6.18
C ALA A 504 -22.65 -9.35 6.63
N THR A 505 -23.70 -9.39 5.80
CA THR A 505 -24.91 -8.57 6.00
C THR A 505 -25.98 -9.25 6.84
N LYS A 506 -26.19 -10.55 6.62
CA LYS A 506 -27.15 -11.39 7.36
C LYS A 506 -26.46 -12.53 8.10
N GLN A 507 -25.30 -12.94 7.61
CA GLN A 507 -24.50 -14.02 8.13
C GLN A 507 -23.03 -13.65 7.97
N PRO A 508 -22.12 -14.24 8.76
CA PRO A 508 -20.72 -13.92 8.64
C PRO A 508 -20.15 -14.23 7.25
N ALA A 509 -19.27 -13.36 6.75
CA ALA A 509 -18.56 -13.60 5.50
C ALA A 509 -17.58 -14.77 5.67
N ARG A 510 -17.67 -15.77 4.80
CA ARG A 510 -16.85 -17.00 4.81
C ARG A 510 -16.26 -17.36 3.44
N GLY A 511 -16.02 -16.34 2.60
CA GLY A 511 -15.35 -16.48 1.31
C GLY A 511 -13.82 -16.37 1.41
N GLN A 512 -13.16 -16.09 0.29
CA GLN A 512 -11.70 -15.98 0.15
C GLN A 512 -11.08 -14.96 1.10
N ILE A 513 -11.71 -13.79 1.31
CA ILE A 513 -11.21 -12.76 2.26
C ILE A 513 -11.15 -13.32 3.68
N HIS A 514 -12.16 -14.09 4.09
CA HIS A 514 -12.18 -14.74 5.40
C HIS A 514 -11.07 -15.79 5.52
N GLY A 515 -10.92 -16.65 4.51
CA GLY A 515 -9.87 -17.66 4.46
C GLY A 515 -8.48 -17.05 4.54
N PHE A 516 -8.22 -16.01 3.75
CA PHE A 516 -6.97 -15.27 3.74
C PHE A 516 -6.65 -14.64 5.10
N ARG A 517 -7.65 -13.97 5.71
CA ARG A 517 -7.49 -13.43 7.07
C ARG A 517 -7.10 -14.52 8.07
N MET A 518 -7.79 -15.66 8.07
CA MET A 518 -7.51 -16.75 8.99
C MET A 518 -6.13 -17.36 8.75
N ALA A 519 -5.66 -17.41 7.50
CA ALA A 519 -4.30 -17.86 7.15
C ALA A 519 -3.21 -16.92 7.69
N LEU A 520 -3.42 -15.60 7.60
CA LEU A 520 -2.54 -14.60 8.23
C LEU A 520 -2.56 -14.70 9.76
N TRP A 521 -3.74 -14.87 10.36
CA TRP A 521 -3.86 -15.06 11.82
C TRP A 521 -3.09 -16.30 12.26
N TYR A 522 -3.19 -17.40 11.51
CA TYR A 522 -2.43 -18.61 11.79
C TYR A 522 -0.91 -18.39 11.69
N GLU A 523 -0.43 -17.70 10.66
CA GLU A 523 1.00 -17.37 10.52
C GLU A 523 1.52 -16.55 11.71
N HIS A 524 0.78 -15.53 12.13
CA HIS A 524 1.25 -14.64 13.18
C HIS A 524 0.99 -15.17 14.59
N LEU A 525 -0.10 -15.88 14.84
CA LEU A 525 -0.43 -16.40 16.18
C LEU A 525 0.08 -17.83 16.40
N GLY A 526 0.54 -18.52 15.35
CA GLY A 526 0.95 -19.93 15.42
C GLY A 526 -0.19 -20.90 15.73
N MET A 527 -1.44 -20.46 15.68
CA MET A 527 -2.62 -21.27 16.02
C MET A 527 -3.91 -20.70 15.41
N LEU A 528 -4.94 -21.56 15.38
CA LEU A 528 -6.32 -21.16 15.16
C LEU A 528 -7.13 -21.28 16.44
N ASN A 529 -8.17 -20.45 16.56
CA ASN A 529 -9.12 -20.48 17.67
C ASN A 529 -10.51 -20.04 17.15
N ASP A 530 -11.57 -20.57 17.74
CA ASP A 530 -12.94 -20.24 17.31
C ASP A 530 -13.27 -18.75 17.46
N SER A 531 -12.76 -18.11 18.51
CA SER A 531 -12.93 -16.66 18.71
C SER A 531 -12.43 -15.84 17.52
N PHE A 532 -11.41 -16.34 16.81
CA PHE A 532 -10.83 -15.64 15.66
C PHE A 532 -11.81 -15.55 14.48
N ARG A 533 -12.86 -16.37 14.44
CA ARG A 533 -13.93 -16.29 13.42
C ARG A 533 -14.85 -15.08 13.63
N HIS A 534 -14.78 -14.43 14.79
CA HIS A 534 -15.57 -13.27 15.21
C HIS A 534 -14.63 -12.20 15.78
N PRO A 535 -13.83 -11.53 14.93
CA PRO A 535 -12.81 -10.57 15.36
C PRO A 535 -13.37 -9.33 16.06
N ASP A 536 -14.67 -9.09 15.94
CA ASP A 536 -15.42 -8.05 16.64
C ASP A 536 -15.74 -8.39 18.11
N SER A 537 -15.63 -9.66 18.49
CA SER A 537 -15.89 -10.11 19.85
C SER A 537 -14.79 -9.67 20.83
N LEU A 538 -15.20 -9.39 22.06
CA LEU A 538 -14.27 -9.04 23.14
C LEU A 538 -13.32 -10.20 23.47
N ASP A 539 -13.82 -11.43 23.39
CA ASP A 539 -13.03 -12.64 23.64
C ASP A 539 -11.90 -12.79 22.62
N CYS A 540 -12.18 -12.51 21.35
CA CYS A 540 -11.17 -12.55 20.31
C CYS A 540 -10.02 -11.58 20.58
N ILE A 541 -10.32 -10.30 20.84
CA ILE A 541 -9.26 -9.31 21.06
C ILE A 541 -8.50 -9.56 22.37
N ARG A 542 -9.19 -10.01 23.43
CA ARG A 542 -8.52 -10.43 24.67
C ARG A 542 -7.57 -11.59 24.43
N LYS A 543 -7.98 -12.59 23.65
CA LYS A 543 -7.14 -13.74 23.31
C LYS A 543 -5.92 -13.34 22.49
N VAL A 544 -6.12 -12.50 21.47
CA VAL A 544 -5.04 -11.97 20.63
C VAL A 544 -4.03 -11.19 21.47
N ASN A 545 -4.50 -10.27 22.32
CA ASN A 545 -3.63 -9.47 23.20
C ASN A 545 -2.86 -10.36 24.18
N GLN A 546 -3.53 -11.32 24.83
CA GLN A 546 -2.88 -12.25 25.76
C GLN A 546 -1.74 -13.03 25.09
N VAL A 547 -1.93 -13.45 23.84
CA VAL A 547 -0.92 -14.18 23.07
C VAL A 547 0.22 -13.24 22.69
N ALA A 548 -0.10 -12.04 22.22
CA ALA A 548 0.88 -11.04 21.82
C ALA A 548 1.76 -10.56 23.00
N GLU A 549 1.18 -10.39 24.18
CA GLU A 549 1.92 -10.07 25.42
C GLU A 549 2.82 -11.23 25.83
N LYS A 550 2.33 -12.47 25.79
CA LYS A 550 3.14 -13.65 26.06
C LYS A 550 4.31 -13.80 25.08
N TYR A 551 4.12 -13.48 23.80
CA TYR A 551 5.18 -13.55 22.81
C TYR A 551 6.18 -12.40 22.97
N TRP A 552 5.73 -11.21 23.37
CA TRP A 552 6.63 -10.13 23.79
C TRP A 552 7.50 -10.55 24.98
N ASP A 553 6.90 -11.11 26.04
CA ASP A 553 7.61 -11.57 27.24
C ASP A 553 8.61 -12.70 26.95
N LEU A 554 8.37 -13.48 25.90
CA LEU A 554 9.36 -14.44 25.42
C LEU A 554 10.45 -13.67 24.68
N TYR A 555 10.10 -12.92 23.64
CA TYR A 555 11.03 -12.21 22.78
C TYR A 555 12.01 -11.28 23.52
N SER A 556 11.58 -10.65 24.61
CA SER A 556 12.39 -9.68 25.37
C SER A 556 13.35 -10.32 26.39
N ARG A 557 13.30 -11.64 26.63
CA ARG A 557 14.22 -12.33 27.55
C ARG A 557 15.66 -12.33 27.06
N GLU A 558 16.60 -12.55 27.98
CA GLU A 558 18.02 -12.73 27.64
C GLU A 558 18.33 -14.13 27.11
N THR A 559 17.64 -15.16 27.63
CA THR A 559 17.93 -16.57 27.30
C THR A 559 16.87 -17.21 26.40
N LEU A 560 17.34 -17.96 25.41
CA LEU A 560 16.50 -18.66 24.44
C LEU A 560 16.41 -20.18 24.72
N ASP A 561 15.28 -20.61 25.27
CA ASP A 561 15.06 -22.04 25.54
C ASP A 561 14.48 -22.80 24.31
N ARG A 562 13.60 -22.12 23.55
CA ARG A 562 12.85 -22.67 22.41
C ARG A 562 12.48 -21.58 21.38
N ASP A 563 12.25 -21.98 20.14
CA ASP A 563 11.76 -21.09 19.08
C ASP A 563 10.46 -20.37 19.51
N LEU A 564 10.26 -19.13 19.03
CA LEU A 564 9.03 -18.37 19.32
C LEU A 564 7.81 -19.10 18.69
N PRO A 565 6.72 -19.37 19.44
CA PRO A 565 5.61 -20.18 18.92
C PRO A 565 4.77 -19.51 17.84
N GLY A 566 4.84 -18.18 17.74
CA GLY A 566 4.21 -17.36 16.71
C GLY A 566 4.95 -16.04 16.63
N HIS A 567 4.49 -15.14 15.76
CA HIS A 567 5.22 -13.92 15.41
C HIS A 567 4.54 -12.63 15.87
N LEU A 568 3.28 -12.65 16.34
CA LEU A 568 2.56 -11.46 16.80
C LEU A 568 3.02 -11.06 18.21
N LEU A 569 3.64 -9.90 18.38
CA LEU A 569 4.03 -9.37 19.68
C LEU A 569 3.26 -8.09 19.97
N SER A 570 3.01 -7.81 21.25
CA SER A 570 2.54 -6.48 21.64
C SER A 570 3.60 -5.44 21.33
N TYR A 571 3.18 -4.29 20.80
CA TYR A 571 4.06 -3.15 20.60
C TYR A 571 4.54 -2.66 21.99
N PRO A 572 5.84 -2.41 22.19
CA PRO A 572 6.42 -2.23 23.52
C PRO A 572 6.17 -0.84 24.13
N ILE A 573 4.90 -0.46 24.28
CA ILE A 573 4.45 0.81 24.88
C ILE A 573 3.43 0.59 25.98
N GLY A 574 3.40 1.52 26.92
CA GLY A 574 2.30 1.72 27.85
C GLY A 574 1.28 2.71 27.29
N VAL A 575 0.03 2.58 27.74
CA VAL A 575 -1.03 3.56 27.49
C VAL A 575 -1.68 3.88 28.84
N THR A 576 -1.67 5.14 29.24
CA THR A 576 -2.29 5.59 30.50
C THR A 576 -3.82 5.65 30.38
N ALA A 577 -4.52 5.79 31.51
CA ALA A 577 -5.98 5.94 31.51
C ALA A 577 -6.46 7.14 30.68
N ASP A 578 -5.63 8.17 30.54
CA ASP A 578 -5.93 9.39 29.78
C ASP A 578 -5.55 9.29 28.29
N GLY A 579 -4.98 8.14 27.87
CA GLY A 579 -4.59 7.84 26.50
C GLY A 579 -3.16 8.26 26.13
N GLU A 580 -2.37 8.74 27.08
CA GLU A 580 -0.96 9.08 26.86
C GLU A 580 -0.12 7.82 26.63
N VAL A 581 0.82 7.90 25.68
CA VAL A 581 1.76 6.82 25.39
C VAL A 581 3.01 6.98 26.24
N THR A 582 3.40 5.91 26.92
CA THR A 582 4.60 5.89 27.75
C THR A 582 5.52 4.75 27.35
N ASP A 583 6.77 4.81 27.80
CA ASP A 583 7.65 3.65 27.74
C ASP A 583 7.04 2.49 28.54
N LEU A 584 7.23 1.26 28.05
CA LEU A 584 6.97 0.08 28.85
C LEU A 584 8.11 -0.06 29.89
N PRO A 585 7.82 -0.34 31.18
CA PRO A 585 8.86 -0.45 32.21
C PRO A 585 9.98 -1.41 31.79
N GLY A 586 11.23 -0.96 31.89
CA GLY A 586 12.42 -1.72 31.46
C GLY A 586 12.68 -1.73 29.95
N THR A 587 11.83 -1.11 29.12
CA THR A 587 11.95 -1.13 27.65
C THR A 587 11.98 0.29 27.07
N LYS A 588 13.04 1.04 27.38
CA LYS A 588 13.25 2.37 26.76
C LYS A 588 13.70 2.27 25.30
N HIS A 589 14.47 1.24 24.98
CA HIS A 589 14.99 0.99 23.62
C HIS A 589 14.44 -0.33 23.09
N PHE A 590 14.38 -0.47 21.76
CA PHE A 590 14.10 -1.78 21.17
C PHE A 590 15.20 -2.78 21.57
N PRO A 591 14.86 -4.05 21.86
CA PRO A 591 15.85 -5.08 22.21
C PRO A 591 17.01 -5.09 21.21
N ASP A 592 18.23 -5.21 21.72
CA ASP A 592 19.49 -5.26 20.97
C ASP A 592 19.94 -3.94 20.31
N THR A 593 19.18 -2.86 20.47
CA THR A 593 19.49 -1.54 19.87
C THR A 593 19.66 -0.44 20.93
N LYS A 594 20.13 0.73 20.48
CA LYS A 594 20.06 2.00 21.23
C LYS A 594 18.91 2.91 20.75
N ALA A 595 18.01 2.40 19.91
CA ALA A 595 16.92 3.17 19.32
C ALA A 595 15.73 3.25 20.30
N GLN A 596 15.26 4.46 20.60
CA GLN A 596 14.13 4.67 21.52
C GLN A 596 12.81 4.21 20.89
N VAL A 597 12.00 3.49 21.67
CA VAL A 597 10.71 2.95 21.18
C VAL A 597 9.73 4.06 20.81
N LEU A 598 9.69 5.15 21.59
CA LEU A 598 8.82 6.31 21.34
C LEU A 598 9.34 7.24 20.24
N GLY A 599 10.53 6.97 19.71
CA GLY A 599 11.20 7.80 18.72
C GLY A 599 11.71 9.13 19.28
N THR A 600 12.29 9.95 18.40
CA THR A 600 12.77 11.29 18.74
C THR A 600 12.43 12.23 17.58
N LYS A 601 11.99 13.44 17.89
CA LYS A 601 11.70 14.43 16.86
C LYS A 601 13.02 14.87 16.20
N ALA A 602 13.15 14.64 14.90
CA ALA A 602 14.27 15.17 14.14
C ALA A 602 14.20 16.70 14.09
N GLU A 603 15.31 17.38 14.40
CA GLU A 603 15.40 18.84 14.33
C GLU A 603 15.68 19.33 12.91
N PHE A 604 16.36 18.51 12.10
CA PHE A 604 16.87 18.89 10.78
C PHE A 604 16.03 18.36 9.62
N LEU A 605 15.18 17.35 9.84
CA LEU A 605 14.34 16.78 8.78
C LEU A 605 12.97 17.48 8.73
N PRO A 606 12.60 18.15 7.61
CA PRO A 606 11.30 18.77 7.49
C PRO A 606 10.19 17.71 7.48
N PRO A 607 9.01 17.98 8.09
CA PRO A 607 7.92 17.00 8.19
C PRO A 607 7.48 16.42 6.84
N ILE A 608 7.58 17.19 5.75
CA ILE A 608 7.21 16.74 4.40
C ILE A 608 7.95 15.49 3.93
N LEU A 609 9.16 15.24 4.44
CA LEU A 609 9.96 14.05 4.11
C LEU A 609 9.60 12.83 4.97
N THR A 610 9.07 13.07 6.17
CA THR A 610 8.86 12.06 7.23
C THR A 610 7.39 11.83 7.58
N THR A 611 6.47 12.51 6.88
CA THR A 611 5.01 12.38 7.01
C THR A 611 4.36 11.82 5.78
#